data_AF-A0A923WPJ0-F1
#
_entry.id   AF-A0A923WPJ0-F1
#
_cell.length_a   1.000
_cell.length_b   1.000
_cell.length_c   1.000
_cell.angle_alpha   90.00
_cell.angle_beta   90.00
_cell.angle_gamma   90.00
#
_symmetry.space_group_name_H-M   'P 1'
#
loop_
_entity.id
_entity.type
_entity.pdbx_description
1 polymer ?
#
loop_
_entity_poly.entity_id
_entity_poly.type
_entity_poly.pdbx_seq_one_letter_code
_entity_poly.pdbx_strand_id
1 'polypeptide(L)'
;MLLATYALLTLTIEQQCERLSIQALQHVLASPANLAHCNCAALSTRSEALILPAESRHQFRLENTLFPALRAASGDAAPSLRTLEELGCAGRKMLPRLRAVVRPVAVSSQHRSTRACRLVQAYCHNLLERLACEEALLLPLAQQLLSSDVWCAVGAEFLRQDAERAARARPWP
;
A
#
# COMPACT_ATOMS: atom_id res chain seq x y z
N MET A 1 12.08 -8.24 22.51
CA MET A 1 10.77 -8.93 22.35
C MET A 1 9.62 -7.96 22.06
N LEU A 2 9.32 -6.97 22.91
CA LEU A 2 8.20 -6.03 22.69
C LEU A 2 8.24 -5.29 21.33
N LEU A 3 9.40 -4.76 20.92
CA LEU A 3 9.53 -4.05 19.65
C LEU A 3 9.35 -4.95 18.42
N ALA A 4 9.78 -6.21 18.51
CA ALA A 4 9.57 -7.21 17.47
C ALA A 4 8.07 -7.52 17.30
N THR A 5 7.36 -7.73 18.42
CA THR A 5 5.91 -7.93 18.43
C THR A 5 5.17 -6.70 17.90
N TYR A 6 5.59 -5.50 18.30
CA TYR A 6 5.05 -4.24 17.77
C TYR A 6 5.24 -4.11 16.26
N ALA A 7 6.41 -4.44 15.73
CA ALA A 7 6.69 -4.38 14.30
C ALA A 7 5.78 -5.32 13.50
N LEU A 8 5.68 -6.59 13.93
CA LEU A 8 4.81 -7.57 13.29
C LEU A 8 3.34 -7.16 13.35
N LEU A 9 2.85 -6.76 14.53
CA LEU A 9 1.46 -6.30 14.68
C LEU A 9 1.16 -5.08 13.82
N THR A 10 2.10 -4.15 13.73
CA THR A 10 1.95 -2.94 12.90
C THR A 10 1.81 -3.33 11.42
N LEU A 11 2.66 -4.23 10.91
CA LEU A 11 2.56 -4.71 9.52
C LEU A 11 1.22 -5.41 9.28
N THR A 12 0.81 -6.33 10.16
CA THR A 12 -0.45 -7.07 10.02
C THR A 12 -1.66 -6.13 10.03
N ILE A 13 -1.71 -5.17 10.95
CA ILE A 13 -2.80 -4.21 11.05
C ILE A 13 -2.85 -3.34 9.79
N GLU A 14 -1.71 -2.84 9.33
CA GLU A 14 -1.62 -2.02 8.13
C GLU A 14 -2.11 -2.79 6.89
N GLN A 15 -1.64 -4.03 6.68
CA GLN A 15 -2.11 -4.88 5.58
C GLN A 15 -3.62 -5.11 5.64
N GLN A 16 -4.17 -5.41 6.83
CA GLN A 16 -5.60 -5.63 6.98
C GLN A 16 -6.41 -4.36 6.66
N CYS A 17 -5.96 -3.19 7.10
CA CYS A 17 -6.58 -1.91 6.77
C CYS A 17 -6.55 -1.65 5.25
N GLU A 18 -5.46 -1.98 4.58
CA GLU A 18 -5.34 -1.87 3.12
C GLU A 18 -6.30 -2.80 2.39
N ARG A 19 -6.37 -4.08 2.79
CA ARG A 19 -7.32 -5.04 2.20
C ARG A 19 -8.76 -4.57 2.33
N LEU A 20 -9.17 -4.11 3.51
CA LEU A 20 -10.52 -3.59 3.73
C LEU A 20 -10.82 -2.38 2.84
N SER A 21 -9.85 -1.48 2.70
CA SER A 21 -9.99 -0.31 1.83
C SER A 21 -10.15 -0.72 0.37
N ILE A 22 -9.30 -1.62 -0.12
CA ILE A 22 -9.36 -2.16 -1.49
C ILE A 22 -10.69 -2.87 -1.75
N GLN A 23 -11.14 -3.72 -0.83
CA GLN A 23 -12.41 -4.44 -0.95
C GLN A 23 -13.61 -3.50 -1.01
N ALA A 24 -13.64 -2.47 -0.17
CA ALA A 24 -14.70 -1.46 -0.19
C ALA A 24 -14.77 -0.75 -1.56
N LEU A 25 -13.61 -0.42 -2.14
CA LEU A 25 -13.53 0.21 -3.45
C LEU A 25 -13.91 -0.76 -4.58
N GLN A 26 -13.48 -2.02 -4.53
CA GLN A 26 -13.87 -3.04 -5.51
C GLN A 26 -15.38 -3.31 -5.49
N HIS A 27 -16.00 -3.36 -4.31
CA HIS A 27 -17.45 -3.55 -4.19
C HIS A 27 -18.24 -2.43 -4.90
N VAL A 28 -17.78 -1.18 -4.77
CA VAL A 28 -18.37 -0.05 -5.52
C VAL A 28 -18.23 -0.26 -7.02
N LEU A 29 -17.06 -0.72 -7.49
CA LEU A 29 -16.73 -0.88 -8.90
C LEU A 29 -17.33 -2.13 -9.56
N ALA A 30 -17.78 -3.11 -8.76
CA ALA A 30 -18.31 -4.39 -9.26
C ALA A 30 -19.75 -4.30 -9.80
N SER A 31 -20.54 -3.32 -9.35
CA SER A 31 -21.94 -3.18 -9.77
C SER A 31 -22.08 -2.33 -11.04
N PRO A 32 -22.71 -2.84 -12.13
CA PRO A 32 -22.99 -2.08 -13.34
C PRO A 32 -23.85 -0.83 -13.07
N ALA A 33 -24.78 -0.93 -12.12
CA ALA A 33 -25.62 0.20 -11.70
C ALA A 33 -24.78 1.28 -11.00
N ASN A 34 -23.78 0.88 -10.20
CA ASN A 34 -22.84 1.82 -9.58
C ASN A 34 -21.92 2.46 -10.63
N LEU A 35 -21.51 1.72 -11.66
CA LEU A 35 -20.68 2.25 -12.76
C LEU A 35 -21.43 3.29 -13.61
N ALA A 36 -22.74 3.12 -13.79
CA ALA A 36 -23.60 4.10 -14.48
C ALA A 36 -23.75 5.42 -13.70
N HIS A 37 -23.66 5.38 -12.37
CA HIS A 37 -23.78 6.55 -11.49
C HIS A 37 -22.44 7.03 -10.91
N CYS A 38 -21.34 6.32 -11.13
CA CYS A 38 -20.00 6.71 -10.69
C CYS A 38 -19.51 7.88 -11.55
N ASN A 39 -19.68 9.09 -11.04
CA ASN A 39 -18.97 10.24 -11.57
C ASN A 39 -17.50 10.22 -11.10
N CYS A 40 -16.61 10.86 -11.87
CA CYS A 40 -15.18 10.93 -11.54
C CYS A 40 -14.91 11.57 -10.17
N ALA A 41 -15.80 12.45 -9.68
CA ALA A 41 -15.65 13.09 -8.37
C ALA A 41 -15.79 12.10 -7.20
N ALA A 42 -16.82 11.24 -7.21
CA ALA A 42 -17.03 10.20 -6.21
C ALA A 42 -15.90 9.16 -6.24
N LEU A 43 -15.39 8.84 -7.44
CA LEU A 43 -14.20 8.02 -7.59
C LEU A 43 -12.96 8.72 -7.02
N SER A 44 -12.76 10.03 -7.25
CA SER A 44 -11.63 10.78 -6.69
C SER A 44 -11.57 10.69 -5.18
N THR A 45 -12.65 11.05 -4.49
CA THR A 45 -12.70 11.07 -3.02
C THR A 45 -12.42 9.68 -2.43
N ARG A 46 -12.99 8.62 -3.04
CA ARG A 46 -12.78 7.24 -2.59
C ARG A 46 -11.40 6.70 -2.96
N SER A 47 -10.87 7.10 -4.11
CA SER A 47 -9.53 6.69 -4.55
C SER A 47 -8.46 7.40 -3.72
N GLU A 48 -8.64 8.66 -3.31
CA GLU A 48 -7.74 9.37 -2.40
C GLU A 48 -7.62 8.67 -1.05
N ALA A 49 -8.73 8.14 -0.52
CA ALA A 49 -8.73 7.33 0.70
C ALA A 49 -7.92 6.01 0.56
N LEU A 50 -7.77 5.49 -0.66
CA LEU A 50 -6.94 4.32 -0.97
C LEU A 50 -5.48 4.67 -1.29
N ILE A 51 -5.27 5.75 -2.04
CA ILE A 51 -4.00 6.10 -2.68
C ILE A 51 -3.05 6.83 -1.71
N LEU A 52 -3.58 7.57 -0.73
CA LEU A 52 -2.75 8.37 0.18
C LEU A 52 -2.22 7.58 1.39
N PRO A 53 -3.02 6.71 2.06
CA PRO A 53 -2.56 6.03 3.27
C PRO A 53 -1.86 4.69 3.03
N ALA A 54 -2.33 3.89 2.05
CA ALA A 54 -1.88 2.51 1.83
C ALA A 54 -0.44 2.45 1.24
N GLU A 55 -0.23 3.05 0.06
CA GLU A 55 1.07 2.98 -0.61
C GLU A 55 2.20 3.80 0.06
N SER A 56 1.89 4.64 1.06
CA SER A 56 2.89 5.51 1.68
C SER A 56 3.34 5.08 3.07
N ARG A 57 2.57 4.29 3.81
CA ARG A 57 2.94 3.87 5.17
C ARG A 57 3.48 2.46 5.19
N HIS A 58 2.67 1.49 4.77
CA HIS A 58 3.06 0.09 4.80
C HIS A 58 4.21 -0.19 3.84
N GLN A 59 4.04 0.18 2.57
CA GLN A 59 5.06 0.00 1.54
C GLN A 59 6.35 0.76 1.88
N PHE A 60 6.26 1.97 2.44
CA PHE A 60 7.44 2.73 2.86
C PHE A 60 8.22 2.01 3.97
N ARG A 61 7.53 1.45 4.97
CA ARG A 61 8.18 0.65 6.03
C ARG A 61 8.87 -0.57 5.46
N LEU A 62 8.19 -1.30 4.59
CA LEU A 62 8.76 -2.49 3.98
C LEU A 62 10.00 -2.15 3.16
N GLU A 63 9.91 -1.17 2.26
CA GLU A 63 10.98 -0.84 1.33
C GLU A 63 12.18 -0.14 2.00
N ASN A 64 11.97 0.69 3.02
CA ASN A 64 13.05 1.45 3.68
C ASN A 64 13.61 0.77 4.92
N THR A 65 12.93 -0.22 5.49
CA THR A 65 13.35 -0.83 6.76
C THR A 65 13.45 -2.34 6.66
N LEU A 66 12.39 -3.03 6.22
CA LEU A 66 12.38 -4.50 6.23
C LEU A 66 13.21 -5.11 5.09
N PHE A 67 13.12 -4.56 3.87
CA PHE A 67 13.87 -5.06 2.71
C PHE A 67 15.38 -4.93 2.89
N PRO A 68 15.93 -3.78 3.38
CA PRO A 68 17.35 -3.69 3.70
C PRO A 68 17.79 -4.70 4.77
N ALA A 69 16.99 -4.90 5.83
CA ALA A 69 17.30 -5.86 6.88
C ALA A 69 17.36 -7.30 6.35
N LEU A 70 16.41 -7.68 5.49
CA LEU A 70 16.39 -8.99 4.82
C LEU A 70 17.59 -9.22 3.92
N ARG A 71 17.98 -8.22 3.12
CA ARG A 71 19.17 -8.31 2.26
C ARG A 71 20.46 -8.46 3.07
N ALA A 72 20.56 -7.76 4.19
CA ALA A 72 21.69 -7.88 5.09
C ALA A 72 21.75 -9.25 5.77
N ALA A 73 20.59 -9.87 6.05
CA ALA A 73 20.52 -11.18 6.68
C ALA A 73 20.80 -12.34 5.72
N SER A 74 20.38 -12.26 4.45
CA SER A 74 20.72 -13.29 3.44
C SER A 74 20.60 -12.76 2.01
N GLY A 75 21.59 -13.11 1.17
CA GLY A 75 21.54 -12.88 -0.28
C GLY A 75 20.44 -13.67 -0.99
N ASP A 76 20.01 -14.79 -0.41
CA ASP A 76 18.95 -15.66 -0.97
C ASP A 76 17.56 -15.01 -0.90
N ALA A 77 17.40 -13.93 -0.13
CA ALA A 77 16.16 -13.15 -0.11
C ALA A 77 15.96 -12.32 -1.39
N ALA A 78 17.00 -12.13 -2.21
CA ALA A 78 16.97 -11.22 -3.35
C ALA A 78 15.89 -11.54 -4.41
N PRO A 79 15.60 -12.79 -4.79
CA PRO A 79 14.54 -13.10 -5.76
C PRO A 79 13.14 -12.72 -5.26
N SER A 80 12.79 -13.07 -4.02
CA SER A 80 11.48 -12.75 -3.43
C SER A 80 11.29 -11.23 -3.27
N LEU A 81 12.35 -10.53 -2.88
CA LEU A 81 12.34 -9.07 -2.77
C LEU A 81 12.16 -8.41 -4.14
N ARG A 82 12.79 -8.93 -5.20
CA ARG A 82 12.63 -8.39 -6.56
C ARG A 82 11.18 -8.40 -7.02
N THR A 83 10.45 -9.50 -6.82
CA THR A 83 9.02 -9.58 -7.19
C THR A 83 8.20 -8.49 -6.50
N LEU A 84 8.43 -8.27 -5.20
CA LEU A 84 7.72 -7.24 -4.44
C LEU A 84 8.08 -5.83 -4.90
N GLU A 85 9.35 -5.59 -5.23
CA GLU A 85 9.82 -4.32 -5.77
C GLU A 85 9.26 -4.03 -7.17
N GLU A 86 9.14 -5.05 -8.01
CA GLU A 86 8.51 -4.96 -9.33
C GLU A 86 7.03 -4.58 -9.20
N LEU A 87 6.29 -5.26 -8.30
CA LEU A 87 4.90 -4.93 -8.00
C LEU A 87 4.77 -3.51 -7.45
N GLY A 88 5.66 -3.11 -6.52
CA GLY A 88 5.69 -1.76 -5.98
C GLY A 88 6.01 -0.69 -7.04
N CYS A 89 6.93 -0.99 -7.95
CA CYS A 89 7.28 -0.12 -9.07
C CYS A 89 6.10 0.01 -10.06
N ALA A 90 5.39 -1.08 -10.32
CA ALA A 90 4.20 -1.07 -11.15
C ALA A 90 3.10 -0.16 -10.56
N GLY A 91 2.76 -0.33 -9.27
CA GLY A 91 1.79 0.51 -8.56
C GLY A 91 2.17 2.00 -8.60
N ARG A 92 3.41 2.33 -8.26
CA ARG A 92 3.94 3.71 -8.33
C ARG A 92 3.86 4.31 -9.74
N LYS A 93 4.08 3.53 -10.80
CA LYS A 93 3.94 4.00 -12.19
C LYS A 93 2.48 4.25 -12.58
N MET A 94 1.52 3.60 -11.93
CA MET A 94 0.09 3.82 -12.15
C MET A 94 -0.41 5.10 -11.48
N LEU A 95 0.19 5.49 -10.33
CA LEU A 95 -0.25 6.64 -9.53
C LEU A 95 -0.43 7.96 -10.31
N PRO A 96 0.51 8.44 -11.14
CA PRO A 96 0.31 9.70 -11.86
C PRO A 96 -0.89 9.64 -12.81
N ARG A 97 -1.07 8.50 -13.47
CA ARG A 97 -2.21 8.26 -14.37
C ARG A 97 -3.51 8.19 -13.57
N LEU A 98 -3.49 7.51 -12.43
CA LEU A 98 -4.64 7.37 -11.54
C LEU A 98 -5.10 8.74 -11.04
N ARG A 99 -4.18 9.55 -10.52
CA ARG A 99 -4.43 10.94 -10.12
C ARG A 99 -5.01 11.78 -11.26
N ALA A 100 -4.49 11.64 -12.47
CA ALA A 100 -4.97 12.39 -13.62
C ALA A 100 -6.41 12.02 -14.03
N VAL A 101 -6.77 10.73 -14.00
CA VAL A 101 -8.11 10.28 -14.42
C VAL A 101 -9.17 10.53 -13.36
N VAL A 102 -8.82 10.43 -12.07
CA VAL A 102 -9.76 10.66 -10.97
C VAL A 102 -9.97 12.14 -10.66
N ARG A 103 -9.03 13.03 -11.06
CA ARG A 103 -9.15 14.47 -10.83
C ARG A 103 -10.54 14.99 -11.25
N PRO A 104 -11.27 15.70 -10.38
CA PRO A 104 -12.57 16.27 -10.70
C PRO A 104 -12.49 17.21 -11.91
N VAL A 105 -13.48 17.13 -12.79
CA VAL A 105 -13.68 18.07 -13.91
C VAL A 105 -15.14 18.44 -14.02
N ALA A 106 -15.41 19.63 -14.56
CA ALA A 106 -16.76 20.20 -14.68
C ALA A 106 -17.71 19.33 -15.52
N VAL A 107 -17.20 18.65 -16.57
CA VAL A 107 -17.98 17.73 -17.40
C VAL A 107 -17.21 16.42 -17.56
N SER A 108 -17.81 15.33 -17.10
CA SER A 108 -17.29 13.97 -17.21
C SER A 108 -17.99 13.23 -18.35
N SER A 109 -17.24 12.70 -19.31
CA SER A 109 -17.79 11.81 -20.33
C SER A 109 -17.87 10.37 -19.82
N GLN A 110 -18.82 9.59 -20.34
CA GLN A 110 -18.95 8.16 -20.00
C GLN A 110 -17.64 7.38 -20.26
N HIS A 111 -16.97 7.68 -21.37
CA HIS A 111 -15.67 7.09 -21.69
C HIS A 111 -14.58 7.38 -20.64
N ARG A 112 -14.58 8.59 -20.08
CA ARG A 112 -13.65 8.97 -19.01
C ARG A 112 -13.95 8.20 -17.72
N SER A 113 -15.21 8.14 -17.32
CA SER A 113 -15.64 7.36 -16.14
C SER A 113 -15.25 5.89 -16.28
N THR A 114 -15.51 5.27 -17.44
CA THR A 114 -15.11 3.87 -17.71
C THR A 114 -13.59 3.69 -17.64
N ARG A 115 -12.82 4.62 -18.22
CA ARG A 115 -11.34 4.57 -18.16
C ARG A 115 -10.82 4.73 -16.73
N ALA A 116 -11.42 5.62 -15.94
CA ALA A 116 -11.07 5.80 -14.54
C ALA A 116 -11.35 4.53 -13.74
N CYS A 117 -12.55 3.93 -13.87
CA CYS A 117 -12.91 2.68 -13.21
C CYS A 117 -11.92 1.55 -13.54
N ARG A 118 -11.57 1.36 -14.82
CA ARG A 118 -10.61 0.33 -15.24
C ARG A 118 -9.23 0.54 -14.64
N LEU A 119 -8.74 1.78 -14.60
CA LEU A 119 -7.42 2.08 -14.04
C LEU A 119 -7.40 1.87 -12.52
N VAL A 120 -8.48 2.25 -11.83
CA VAL A 120 -8.66 2.00 -10.40
C VAL A 120 -8.70 0.49 -10.12
N GLN A 121 -9.46 -0.29 -10.91
CA GLN A 121 -9.51 -1.75 -10.78
C GLN A 121 -8.14 -2.40 -10.98
N ALA A 122 -7.40 -1.99 -12.01
CA ALA A 122 -6.06 -2.51 -12.26
C ALA A 122 -5.10 -2.19 -11.11
N TYR A 123 -5.21 -1.01 -10.52
CA TYR A 123 -4.39 -0.59 -9.39
C TYR A 123 -4.74 -1.40 -8.12
N CYS A 124 -6.04 -1.57 -7.81
CA CYS A 124 -6.49 -2.43 -6.73
C CYS A 124 -5.99 -3.88 -6.90
N HIS A 125 -5.97 -4.39 -8.12
CA HIS A 125 -5.45 -5.73 -8.41
C HIS A 125 -3.95 -5.83 -8.11
N ASN A 126 -3.15 -4.87 -8.58
CA ASN A 126 -1.71 -4.83 -8.30
C ASN A 126 -1.42 -4.77 -6.79
N LEU A 127 -2.19 -3.99 -6.02
CA LEU A 127 -2.07 -3.94 -4.56
C LEU A 127 -2.40 -5.27 -3.90
N LEU A 128 -3.49 -5.93 -4.30
CA LEU A 128 -3.86 -7.23 -3.73
C LEU A 128 -2.83 -8.32 -4.06
N GLU A 129 -2.30 -8.31 -5.28
CA GLU A 129 -1.22 -9.22 -5.70
C GLU A 129 0.02 -9.02 -4.84
N ARG A 130 0.38 -7.75 -4.60
CA ARG A 130 1.49 -7.41 -3.71
C ARG A 130 1.25 -7.88 -2.28
N LEU A 131 0.09 -7.58 -1.69
CA LEU A 131 -0.26 -8.02 -0.33
C LEU A 131 -0.23 -9.54 -0.19
N ALA A 132 -0.75 -10.27 -1.18
CA ALA A 132 -0.68 -11.74 -1.21
C ALA A 132 0.78 -12.25 -1.26
N CYS A 133 1.64 -11.59 -2.05
CA CYS A 133 3.06 -11.91 -2.14
C CYS A 133 3.80 -11.61 -0.81
N GLU A 134 3.45 -10.53 -0.12
CA GLU A 134 4.00 -10.19 1.19
C GLU A 134 3.60 -11.22 2.25
N GLU A 135 2.33 -11.61 2.30
CA GLU A 135 1.81 -12.64 3.21
C GLU A 135 2.45 -14.01 2.95
N ALA A 136 2.57 -14.41 1.68
CA ALA A 136 3.05 -15.74 1.31
C ALA A 136 4.58 -15.89 1.38
N LEU A 137 5.34 -14.83 1.08
CA LEU A 137 6.79 -14.90 0.93
C LEU A 137 7.53 -14.03 1.94
N LEU A 138 7.18 -12.75 2.05
CA LEU A 138 7.99 -11.78 2.80
C LEU A 138 7.95 -12.02 4.31
N LEU A 139 6.75 -12.12 4.88
CA LEU A 139 6.60 -12.24 6.34
C LEU A 139 7.17 -13.55 6.87
N PRO A 140 6.93 -14.72 6.24
CA PRO A 140 7.57 -15.97 6.65
C PRO A 140 9.10 -15.88 6.55
N LEU A 141 9.61 -15.32 5.45
CA LEU A 141 11.05 -15.17 5.25
C LEU A 141 11.70 -14.26 6.31
N ALA A 142 11.05 -13.15 6.66
CA ALA A 142 11.53 -12.25 7.70
C ALA A 142 11.53 -12.88 9.10
N GLN A 143 10.54 -13.72 9.40
CA GLN A 143 10.50 -14.47 10.66
C GLN A 143 11.61 -15.53 10.73
N GLN A 144 11.98 -16.13 9.59
CA GLN A 144 13.02 -17.16 9.52
C GLN A 144 14.43 -16.58 9.55
N LEU A 145 14.68 -15.48 8.83
CA LEU A 145 16.03 -14.96 8.61
C LEU A 145 16.47 -13.91 9.62
N LEU A 146 15.54 -13.13 10.18
CA LEU A 146 15.90 -12.02 11.05
C LEU A 146 16.00 -12.47 12.51
N SER A 147 17.11 -12.13 13.16
CA SER A 147 17.27 -12.33 14.59
C SER A 147 16.34 -11.39 15.40
N SER A 148 16.14 -11.72 16.67
CA SER A 148 15.36 -10.88 17.60
C SER A 148 15.90 -9.45 17.69
N ASP A 149 17.22 -9.26 17.63
CA ASP A 149 17.85 -7.93 17.69
C ASP A 149 17.58 -7.11 16.43
N VAL A 150 17.61 -7.75 15.26
CA VAL A 150 17.26 -7.10 14.00
C VAL A 150 15.77 -6.71 13.99
N TRP A 151 14.88 -7.60 14.44
CA TRP A 151 13.47 -7.26 14.62
C TRP A 151 13.25 -6.10 15.61
N CYS A 152 14.06 -6.03 16.66
CA CYS A 152 14.04 -4.93 17.62
C CYS A 152 14.39 -3.59 16.93
N ALA A 153 15.44 -3.59 16.11
CA ALA A 153 15.87 -2.42 15.34
C ALA A 153 14.80 -1.99 14.31
N VAL A 154 14.18 -2.93 13.62
CA VAL A 154 13.05 -2.68 12.71
C VAL A 154 11.89 -2.01 13.45
N GLY A 155 11.51 -2.53 14.62
CA GLY A 155 10.45 -1.95 15.44
C GLY A 155 10.76 -0.55 15.95
N ALA A 156 12.01 -0.29 16.35
CA ALA A 156 12.45 1.04 16.75
C ALA A 156 12.36 2.04 15.57
N GLU A 157 12.74 1.61 14.37
CA GLU A 157 12.65 2.43 13.17
C GLU A 157 11.19 2.73 12.79
N PHE A 158 10.27 1.78 12.95
CA PHE A 158 8.84 2.04 12.74
C PHE A 158 8.28 3.09 13.71
N LEU A 159 8.65 3.03 14.98
CA LEU A 159 8.26 4.04 15.98
C LEU A 159 8.81 5.42 15.62
N ARG A 160 10.08 5.48 15.17
CA ARG A 160 10.71 6.72 14.71
C ARG A 160 9.94 7.33 13.54
N GLN A 161 9.60 6.53 12.54
CA GLN A 161 8.80 6.96 11.39
C GLN A 161 7.40 7.45 11.80
N ASP A 162 6.76 6.78 12.75
CA ASP A 162 5.47 7.19 13.31
C ASP A 162 5.56 8.54 14.04
N ALA A 163 6.60 8.73 14.86
CA ALA A 163 6.84 9.97 15.57
C ALA A 163 7.10 11.16 14.61
N GLU A 164 7.91 10.97 13.57
CA GLU A 164 8.14 12.00 12.55
C GLU A 164 6.86 12.37 11.79
N ARG A 165 6.03 11.37 11.46
CA ARG A 165 4.74 11.61 10.80
C ARG A 165 3.80 12.39 11.71
N ALA A 166 3.71 12.00 12.99
CA ALA A 166 2.91 12.72 13.97
C ALA A 166 3.38 14.18 14.14
N ALA A 167 4.69 14.43 14.12
CA ALA A 167 5.25 15.77 14.17
C ALA A 167 4.89 16.60 12.91
N ARG A 168 4.97 16.00 11.71
CA ARG A 168 4.58 16.65 10.45
C ARG A 168 3.07 16.93 10.33
N ALA A 169 2.24 16.14 11.01
CA ALA A 169 0.79 16.27 10.97
C ALA A 169 0.24 17.32 11.96
N ARG A 170 1.03 17.82 12.90
CA ARG A 170 0.62 18.92 13.79
C ARG A 170 0.70 20.23 12.99
N PRO A 171 -0.40 21.00 12.86
CA PRO A 171 -0.28 22.38 12.43
C PRO A 171 0.59 23.12 13.46
N TRP A 172 1.52 23.94 12.98
CA TRP A 172 2.27 24.86 13.85
C TRP A 172 1.27 25.71 14.66
N PRO A 173 1.48 25.91 15.98
CA PRO A 173 0.58 26.68 16.82
C PRO A 173 0.45 28.14 16.38
#